data_AF-A0A831LMC1-F1
#
_entry.id   AF-A0A831LMC1-F1
#
_cell.length_a   1.000
_cell.length_b   1.000
_cell.length_c   1.000
_cell.angle_alpha   90.00
_cell.angle_beta   90.00
_cell.angle_gamma   90.00
#
_symmetry.space_group_name_H-M   'P 1'
#
loop_
_entity.id
_entity.type
_entity.pdbx_description
1 polymer ?
#
loop_
_entity_poly.entity_id
_entity_poly.type
_entity_poly.pdbx_seq_one_letter_code
_entity_poly.pdbx_strand_id
1 'polypeptide(L)' 'MKFGDGGQTWDFVHVSDVFDAIITSLRNERARCVFNIGSVEATTINEAANLIARLAGREYLKPTRADEILLY' A
#
# COMPACT_ATOMS: atom_id res chain seq x y z
N MET A 1 -7.28 -10.76 -18.10
CA MET A 1 -7.04 -10.01 -16.85
C MET A 1 -7.98 -10.58 -15.80
N LYS A 2 -7.47 -11.25 -14.77
CA LYS A 2 -8.31 -11.89 -13.75
C LYS A 2 -8.52 -10.86 -12.64
N PHE A 3 -9.71 -10.26 -12.55
CA PHE A 3 -9.98 -9.29 -11.50
C PHE A 3 -9.95 -9.97 -10.13
N GLY A 4 -9.14 -9.45 -9.21
CA GLY A 4 -9.06 -9.93 -7.83
C GLY A 4 -8.05 -11.06 -7.57
N ASP A 5 -7.08 -11.31 -8.45
CA ASP A 5 -6.01 -12.30 -8.20
C ASP A 5 -4.87 -11.78 -7.29
N GLY A 6 -4.95 -10.52 -6.86
CA GLY A 6 -3.97 -9.89 -5.97
C GLY A 6 -2.70 -9.41 -6.69
N GLY A 7 -2.61 -9.58 -8.01
CA GLY A 7 -1.49 -9.11 -8.83
C GLY A 7 -1.54 -7.63 -9.17
N GLN A 8 -2.64 -6.94 -8.87
CA GLN A 8 -2.74 -5.49 -8.99
C GLN A 8 -1.78 -4.79 -8.03
N THR A 9 -1.13 -3.73 -8.50
CA THR A 9 -0.13 -2.98 -7.74
C THR A 9 -0.68 -1.67 -7.20
N TRP A 10 -0.46 -1.44 -5.91
CA TRP A 10 -0.84 -0.25 -5.17
C TRP A 10 0.41 0.40 -4.57
N ASP A 11 0.31 1.69 -4.33
CA ASP A 11 1.30 2.42 -3.56
C ASP A 11 0.81 2.57 -2.11
N PHE A 12 1.72 2.38 -1.15
CA PHE A 12 1.44 2.42 0.28
C PHE A 12 2.31 3.50 0.91
N VAL A 13 1.67 4.55 1.43
CA VAL A 13 2.34 5.67 2.11
C VAL A 13 1.93 5.72 3.58
N HIS A 14 2.90 5.95 4.46
CA HIS A 14 2.59 6.12 5.88
C HIS A 14 1.98 7.51 6.12
N VAL A 15 0.94 7.59 6.96
CA VAL A 15 0.17 8.82 7.16
C VAL A 15 1.03 9.97 7.69
N SER A 16 2.01 9.70 8.54
CA SER A 16 2.94 10.73 9.06
C SER A 16 3.77 11.37 7.95
N ASP A 17 4.21 10.59 6.95
CA ASP A 17 5.01 11.13 5.83
C ASP A 17 4.17 12.10 5.00
N VAL A 18 2.86 11.84 4.86
CA VAL A 18 1.90 12.76 4.22
C VAL A 18 1.78 14.06 5.01
N PHE A 19 1.62 13.97 6.33
CA PHE A 19 1.56 15.15 7.20
C PHE A 19 2.83 15.98 7.11
N ASP A 20 4.00 15.34 7.21
CA ASP A 20 5.29 16.02 7.16
C ASP A 20 5.54 16.68 5.81
N ALA A 21 5.16 16.02 4.70
CA ALA A 21 5.22 16.62 3.37
C ALA A 21 4.36 17.89 3.28
N ILE A 22 3.10 17.84 3.76
CA ILE A 22 2.19 18.99 3.75
C ILE A 22 2.76 20.15 4.57
N ILE A 23 3.16 19.89 5.82
CA ILE A 23 3.70 20.93 6.71
C ILE A 23 4.99 21.53 6.14
N THR A 24 5.86 20.70 5.57
CA THR A 24 7.09 21.15 4.93
C THR A 24 6.82 22.02 3.72
N SER A 25 5.87 21.65 2.86
CA SER A 25 5.45 22.46 1.72
C SER A 25 4.86 23.81 2.15
N LEU A 26 4.01 23.83 3.16
CA LEU A 26 3.40 25.06 3.67
C LEU A 26 4.42 26.05 4.24
N ARG A 27 5.51 25.55 4.82
CA ARG A 27 6.59 26.37 5.40
C ARG A 27 7.62 26.84 4.37
N ASN A 28 7.56 26.36 3.14
CA ASN A 28 8.53 26.67 2.10
C ASN A 28 7.88 27.43 0.94
N GLU A 29 8.10 28.75 0.88
CA GLU A 29 7.53 29.61 -0.16
C GLU A 29 7.93 29.21 -1.60
N ARG A 30 8.99 28.43 -1.76
CA ARG A 30 9.47 27.90 -3.06
C ARG A 30 8.78 26.61 -3.47
N ALA A 31 8.02 25.95 -2.59
CA ALA A 31 7.27 24.73 -2.90
C ALA A 31 6.04 25.07 -3.77
N ARG A 32 6.25 25.22 -5.08
CA ARG A 32 5.22 25.63 -6.06
C ARG A 32 5.07 24.66 -7.23
N CYS A 33 5.15 23.37 -6.94
CA CYS A 33 4.99 22.31 -7.93
C CYS A 33 4.23 21.12 -7.35
N VAL A 34 3.98 20.11 -8.19
CA VAL A 34 3.39 18.85 -7.77
C VAL A 34 4.50 17.94 -7.26
N PHE A 35 4.34 17.45 -6.03
CA PHE A 35 5.24 16.48 -5.43
C PHE A 35 4.54 15.12 -5.37
N ASN A 36 5.23 14.08 -5.84
CA ASN A 36 4.83 12.71 -5.52
C ASN A 36 5.45 12.34 -4.17
N ILE A 37 4.61 11.95 -3.21
CA ILE A 37 4.99 11.51 -1.86
C ILE A 37 4.88 10.00 -1.68
N GLY A 38 4.49 9.32 -2.76
CA GLY A 38 4.36 7.88 -2.84
C GLY A 38 5.68 7.17 -3.13
N SER A 39 5.67 5.84 -3.03
CA SER A 39 6.81 5.01 -3.44
C SER A 39 6.98 5.01 -4.96
N VAL A 40 8.22 4.89 -5.41
CA VAL A 40 8.53 4.62 -6.83
C VAL A 40 8.41 3.12 -7.13
N GLU A 41 8.35 2.28 -6.09
CA GLU A 41 8.28 0.83 -6.20
C GLU A 41 6.83 0.35 -6.15
N ALA A 42 6.39 -0.30 -7.23
CA ALA A 42 5.07 -0.90 -7.31
C ALA A 42 4.97 -2.13 -6.39
N THR A 43 4.01 -2.15 -5.46
CA THR A 43 3.77 -3.27 -4.55
C THR A 43 2.43 -3.95 -4.87
N THR A 44 2.43 -5.25 -5.13
CA THR A 44 1.19 -6.01 -5.33
C THR A 44 0.44 -6.20 -4.01
N ILE A 45 -0.87 -6.41 -4.10
CA ILE A 45 -1.68 -6.76 -2.92
C ILE A 45 -1.18 -8.07 -2.28
N ASN A 46 -0.74 -9.04 -3.08
CA ASN A 46 -0.19 -10.29 -2.59
C ASN A 46 1.12 -10.08 -1.81
N GLU A 47 2.03 -9.22 -2.27
CA GLU A 47 3.26 -8.89 -1.55
C GLU A 47 2.95 -8.24 -0.19
N ALA A 48 2.03 -7.26 -0.17
CA ALA A 48 1.60 -6.63 1.07
C ALA A 48 0.96 -7.63 2.05
N ALA A 49 0.04 -8.48 1.57
CA ALA A 49 -0.62 -9.49 2.39
C ALA A 49 0.37 -10.52 2.97
N ASN A 50 1.32 -10.99 2.16
CA ASN A 50 2.35 -11.93 2.59
C ASN A 50 3.31 -11.31 3.61
N LEU A 51 3.67 -10.03 3.44
CA LEU A 51 4.47 -9.28 4.42
C LEU A 51 3.75 -9.21 5.77
N ILE A 52 2.46 -8.85 5.77
CA ILE A 52 1.64 -8.79 6.99
C ILE A 52 1.56 -10.17 7.66
N ALA A 53 1.31 -11.23 6.88
CA ALA A 53 1.23 -12.60 7.40
C ALA A 53 2.54 -13.03 8.07
N ARG A 54 3.68 -12.75 7.44
CA ARG A 54 5.01 -13.02 8.00
C ARG A 54 5.26 -12.26 9.31
N LEU A 55 4.98 -10.96 9.32
CA LEU A 55 5.17 -10.13 10.52
C LEU A 55 4.26 -10.56 11.67
N ALA A 56 3.09 -11.12 11.36
CA ALA A 56 2.17 -11.68 12.35
C ALA A 56 2.51 -13.13 12.79
N GLY A 57 3.58 -13.74 12.25
CA GLY A 57 3.92 -15.15 12.51
C GLY A 57 2.91 -16.15 11.93
N ARG A 58 2.21 -15.77 10.86
CA ARG A 58 1.13 -16.53 10.20
C ARG A 58 1.38 -16.75 8.71
N GLU A 59 2.63 -16.92 8.30
CA GLU A 59 3.04 -17.18 6.92
C GLU A 59 2.45 -18.45 6.28
N TYR A 60 1.86 -19.35 7.08
CA TYR A 60 1.10 -20.50 6.61
C TYR A 60 -0.29 -20.13 6.06
N LEU A 61 -0.78 -18.91 6.33
CA LEU A 61 -2.02 -18.40 5.75
C LEU A 61 -1.79 -18.00 4.31
N LYS A 62 -2.71 -18.42 3.43
CA LYS A 62 -2.75 -17.95 2.05
C LYS A 62 -3.72 -16.77 1.95
N PRO A 63 -3.33 -15.65 1.32
CA PRO A 63 -4.28 -14.60 0.97
C PRO A 63 -5.40 -15.21 0.11
N THR A 64 -6.64 -15.07 0.56
CA THR A 64 -7.85 -15.50 -0.16
C THR A 64 -8.74 -14.30 -0.38
N ARG A 65 -9.56 -14.34 -1.43
CA ARG A 65 -10.51 -13.24 -1.66
C ARG A 65 -11.67 -13.31 -0.67
N ALA A 66 -12.23 -12.16 -0.32
CA ALA A 66 -13.37 -12.10 0.59
C ALA A 66 -14.61 -12.85 0.03
N ASP A 67 -14.81 -12.85 -1.28
CA ASP A 67 -15.89 -13.58 -1.95
C ASP A 67 -15.65 -15.10 -2.03
N GLU A 68 -14.42 -15.57 -1.89
CA GLU A 68 -14.12 -17.01 -1.77
C GLU A 68 -14.45 -17.55 -0.36
N ILE A 69 -14.42 -16.68 0.66
CA ILE A 69 -14.75 -17.04 2.05
C ILE A 69 -16.26 -17.17 2.26
N LEU A 70 -17.08 -16.41 1.52
CA LEU A 70 -18.55 -16.41 1.64
C LEU A 70 -19.25 -17.61 0.97
N LEU A 71 -18.48 -18.52 0.36
CA LEU A 71 -18.98 -19.74 -0.29
C LEU A 71 -18.95 -20.98 0.63
N TYR A 72 -18.60 -20.80 1.90
CA TYR A 72 -18.62 -21.80 2.97
C TYR A 72 -19.53 -21.35 4.12
#